data_AF-A0A7K4BKR2-F1
#
_entry.id   AF-A0A7K4BKR2-F1
#
_cell.length_a   1.000
_cell.length_b   1.000
_cell.length_c   1.000
_cell.angle_alpha   90.00
_cell.angle_beta   90.00
_cell.angle_gamma   90.00
#
_symmetry.space_group_name_H-M   'P 1'
#
loop_
_entity.id
_entity.type
_entity.pdbx_description
1 polymer ?
#
loop_
_entity_poly.entity_id
_entity_poly.type
_entity_poly.pdbx_seq_one_letter_code
_entity_poly.pdbx_strand_id
1 'polypeptide(L)' 'MITIENINTIKRWVRDEMKPNMWIEVNERQVKVFKTLIVEWYGWPDFTINFNRDMNKVMKVKL' A
#
# COMPACT_ATOMS: atom_id res chain seq x y z
N MET A 1 3.06 15.12 -10.06
CA MET A 1 3.95 14.92 -8.89
C MET A 1 3.12 14.37 -7.74
N ILE A 2 3.55 13.28 -7.08
CA ILE A 2 2.93 12.83 -5.83
C ILE A 2 3.52 13.71 -4.72
N THR A 3 2.66 14.38 -3.94
CA THR A 3 3.10 15.25 -2.84
C THR A 3 3.46 14.43 -1.61
N ILE A 4 4.36 14.93 -0.77
CA ILE A 4 4.79 14.28 0.47
C ILE A 4 3.59 14.05 1.41
N GLU A 5 2.66 15.00 1.48
CA GLU A 5 1.41 14.89 2.25
C GLU A 5 0.55 13.69 1.83
N ASN A 6 0.52 13.36 0.53
CA ASN A 6 -0.23 12.21 0.03
C ASN A 6 0.42 10.89 0.47
N ILE A 7 1.74 10.82 0.57
CA ILE A 7 2.46 9.61 0.99
C ILE A 7 2.22 9.35 2.47
N ASN A 8 2.33 10.37 3.32
CA ASN A 8 2.11 10.22 4.76
C ASN A 8 0.66 9.81 5.09
N THR A 9 -0.31 10.37 4.37
CA THR A 9 -1.72 9.99 4.51
C THR A 9 -1.94 8.51 4.15
N ILE A 10 -1.35 8.04 3.04
CA ILE A 10 -1.46 6.64 2.64
C ILE A 10 -0.74 5.71 3.63
N LYS A 11 0.46 6.07 4.11
CA LYS A 11 1.19 5.30 5.12
C LYS A 11 0.33 5.09 6.37
N ARG A 12 -0.24 6.17 6.92
CA ARG A 12 -1.13 6.10 8.09
C ARG A 12 -2.34 5.20 7.83
N TRP A 13 -3.02 5.40 6.70
CA TRP A 13 -4.18 4.58 6.35
C TRP A 13 -3.83 3.10 6.20
N VAL A 14 -2.70 2.74 5.56
CA VAL A 14 -2.24 1.35 5.44
C VAL A 14 -1.98 0.71 6.81
N ARG A 15 -1.41 1.47 7.74
CA ARG A 15 -1.10 0.97 9.08
C ARG A 15 -2.37 0.74 9.90
N ASP A 16 -3.22 1.76 9.97
CA ASP A 16 -4.25 1.87 11.00
C ASP A 16 -5.63 1.41 10.51
N GLU A 17 -5.92 1.58 9.22
CA GLU A 17 -7.29 1.43 8.67
C GLU A 17 -7.40 0.31 7.63
N MET A 18 -6.34 0.06 6.87
CA MET A 18 -6.35 -0.97 5.83
C MET A 18 -6.47 -2.36 6.45
N LYS A 19 -7.61 -3.00 6.19
CA LYS A 19 -7.89 -4.37 6.64
C LYS A 19 -6.95 -5.36 5.97
N PRO A 20 -6.34 -6.29 6.73
CA PRO A 20 -5.48 -7.32 6.16
C PRO A 20 -6.32 -8.32 5.34
N ASN A 21 -5.66 -8.97 4.38
CA ASN A 21 -6.23 -10.03 3.53
C ASN A 21 -7.46 -9.61 2.73
N MET A 22 -7.59 -8.31 2.44
CA MET A 22 -8.61 -7.77 1.54
C MET A 22 -7.97 -7.08 0.34
N TRP A 23 -8.51 -7.35 -0.85
CA TRP A 23 -8.13 -6.65 -2.07
C TRP A 23 -8.83 -5.29 -2.13
N ILE A 24 -8.06 -4.23 -2.34
CA ILE A 24 -8.55 -2.86 -2.44
C ILE A 24 -8.15 -2.32 -3.80
N GLU A 25 -9.10 -1.74 -4.52
CA GLU A 25 -8.88 -1.16 -5.84
C GLU A 25 -8.02 0.09 -5.76
N VAL A 26 -7.11 0.23 -6.71
CA VAL A 26 -6.18 1.35 -6.80
C VAL A 26 -6.11 1.88 -8.23
N ASN A 27 -6.01 3.19 -8.36
CA ASN A 27 -5.71 3.85 -9.63
C ASN A 27 -4.19 3.95 -9.86
N GLU A 28 -3.79 4.36 -11.06
CA GLU A 28 -2.37 4.47 -11.44
C GLU A 28 -1.53 5.35 -10.50
N ARG A 29 -2.11 6.41 -9.94
CA ARG A 29 -1.41 7.29 -9.00
C ARG A 29 -1.15 6.57 -7.67
N GLN A 30 -2.13 5.84 -7.17
CA GLN A 30 -2.00 5.03 -5.96
C GLN A 30 -1.01 3.87 -6.16
N VAL A 31 -1.03 3.21 -7.33
CA VAL A 31 -0.06 2.15 -7.68
C VAL A 31 1.38 2.65 -7.50
N LYS A 32 1.70 3.86 -7.97
CA LYS A 32 3.04 4.45 -7.81
C LYS A 32 3.42 4.62 -6.33
N VAL A 33 2.50 5.07 -5.49
CA VAL A 33 2.75 5.21 -4.04
C VAL A 33 3.01 3.86 -3.41
N PHE A 34 2.15 2.87 -3.65
CA PHE A 34 2.29 1.55 -3.06
C PHE A 34 3.56 0.82 -3.51
N LYS A 35 4.00 1.00 -4.77
CA LYS A 35 5.31 0.52 -5.22
C LYS A 35 6.46 1.09 -4.39
N THR A 36 6.43 2.39 -4.09
CA THR A 36 7.43 3.01 -3.21
C THR A 36 7.39 2.40 -1.81
N LEU A 37 6.21 2.18 -1.23
CA LEU A 37 6.07 1.56 0.09
C LEU A 37 6.66 0.14 0.14
N ILE A 38 6.45 -0.65 -0.92
CA ILE A 38 7.00 -2.01 -1.05
C ILE A 38 8.53 -1.95 -1.11
N VAL A 39 9.10 -1.06 -1.93
CA VAL A 39 10.56 -0.87 -2.04
C VAL A 39 11.19 -0.39 -0.73
N GLU A 40 10.45 0.38 0.07
CA GLU A 40 10.86 0.84 1.41
C GLU A 40 10.64 -0.21 2.51
N TRP A 41 10.13 -1.40 2.18
CA TRP A 41 9.81 -2.45 3.16
C TRP A 41 8.83 -1.95 4.26
N TYR A 42 7.96 -1.02 3.90
CA TYR A 42 7.05 -0.39 4.86
C TYR A 42 6.10 -1.42 5.48
N GLY A 43 6.12 -1.50 6.82
CA GLY A 43 5.29 -2.41 7.59
C GLY A 43 6.01 -3.67 8.05
N TRP A 44 7.19 -3.99 7.54
CA TRP A 44 7.99 -5.10 8.08
C TRP A 44 8.45 -4.80 9.52
N PRO A 45 8.42 -5.78 10.45
CA PRO A 45 8.06 -7.19 10.28
C PRO A 45 6.57 -7.51 10.55
N ASP A 46 5.70 -6.53 10.73
CA ASP A 46 4.31 -6.75 11.13
C ASP A 46 3.40 -7.14 9.95
N PHE A 47 3.66 -6.61 8.76
CA PHE A 47 2.90 -6.89 7.54
C PHE A 47 3.71 -6.61 6.27
N THR A 48 3.19 -7.09 5.14
CA THR A 48 3.66 -6.78 3.79
C THR A 48 2.52 -6.20 2.94
N ILE A 49 2.87 -5.60 1.81
CA ILE A 49 1.94 -5.05 0.83
C ILE A 49 2.15 -5.79 -0.50
N ASN A 50 1.07 -6.30 -1.09
CA ASN A 50 1.12 -7.05 -2.34
C ASN A 50 0.14 -6.47 -3.38
N PHE A 51 0.49 -6.59 -4.65
CA PHE A 51 -0.40 -6.32 -5.77
C PHE A 51 -1.02 -7.61 -6.32
N ASN A 52 -2.20 -7.51 -6.92
CA ASN A 52 -2.73 -8.59 -7.74
C ASN A 52 -2.00 -8.65 -9.09
N ARG A 53 -2.28 -9.70 -9.88
CA ARG A 53 -1.63 -9.92 -11.19
C ARG A 53 -1.84 -8.76 -12.17
N ASP A 54 -3.04 -8.17 -12.17
CA ASP A 54 -3.41 -7.09 -13.09
C ASP A 54 -2.96 -5.70 -12.60
N MET A 55 -2.29 -5.63 -11.44
CA MET A 55 -1.76 -4.40 -10.83
C MET A 55 -2.81 -3.30 -10.58
N ASN A 56 -4.08 -3.66 -10.45
CA ASN A 56 -5.19 -2.74 -10.19
C ASN A 56 -5.78 -2.91 -8.77
N LYS A 57 -5.27 -3.86 -7.99
CA LYS A 57 -5.64 -4.07 -6.58
C LYS A 57 -4.40 -4.26 -5.72
N VAL A 58 -4.48 -3.78 -4.49
CA VAL A 58 -3.47 -3.93 -3.44
C VAL A 58 -4.06 -4.64 -2.22
N MET A 59 -3.24 -5.41 -1.52
CA MET A 59 -3.61 -6.11 -0.29
C MET A 59 -2.51 -5.95 0.75
N LYS A 60 -2.91 -5.73 2.00
CA LYS A 60 -2.05 -5.84 3.19
C LYS A 60 -2.09 -7.28 3.66
N VAL A 61 -0.93 -7.92 3.80
CA VAL A 61 -0.81 -9.29 4.30
C VAL A 61 -0.11 -9.22 5.66
N LYS A 62 -0.81 -9.62 6.72
CA LYS A 62 -0.22 -9.70 8.06
C LYS A 62 0.77 -10.87 8.10
N LEU A 63 1.93 -10.64 8.70
CA LEU A 63 2.95 -11.67 8.91
C LEU A 63 2.74 -12.46 10.21
#